data_AF-A0A6P6FUE5-F1
#
_entry.id   AF-A0A6P6FUE5-F1
#
_cell.length_a   1.000
_cell.length_b   1.000
_cell.length_c   1.000
_cell.angle_alpha   90.00
_cell.angle_beta   90.00
_cell.angle_gamma   90.00
#
_symmetry.space_group_name_H-M   'P 1'
#
loop_
_entity.id
_entity.type
_entity.pdbx_description
1 polymer ?
#
loop_
_entity_poly.entity_id
_entity_poly.type
_entity_poly.pdbx_seq_one_letter_code
_entity_poly.pdbx_strand_id
1 'polypeptide(L)'
;MKSASCSILGTLRFSTTIHRNNAHLYALPRNKLALFPPFRSTFFTNFKFHRKHLHFNRSTAFPSLSIPTHHDQKPAREPALLLEVEGVLIDAYRLGNRQAFNVAFQKLGLDCANWSQPVYLDLSRKSAGDEERMLILYFNRIGWPTSLPTTEKESFVKSVLREKKNALDEFLVSTSSPLRPGVEEFIDDAYSEGIPVIILTAYSKSGEKIARLITEKLGRERVSKVKIIGNEEVEKSLYGQLALGNVFSKDLDEQLAMEAKKAVSAEKQRIAKKVASMLKLSVDIDTSSSESLQKIVAALRAGAENAGVPVYSCVLIAGSQSGVVGAERIGMPCVVLRSRNGIK
;
A
#
# COMPACT_ATOMS: atom_id res chain seq x y z
N MET A 1 -2.35 -5.32 -67.89
CA MET A 1 -3.76 -5.75 -67.99
C MET A 1 -4.17 -6.32 -66.63
N LYS A 2 -5.14 -5.84 -65.85
CA LYS A 2 -6.08 -4.71 -65.95
C LYS A 2 -6.09 -4.01 -64.59
N SER A 3 -5.95 -2.70 -64.64
CA SER A 3 -6.33 -1.74 -63.61
C SER A 3 -7.85 -1.59 -63.55
N ALA A 4 -8.39 -1.25 -62.38
CA ALA A 4 -9.57 -0.40 -62.29
C ALA A 4 -9.49 0.44 -61.02
N SER A 5 -9.12 1.70 -61.22
CA SER A 5 -9.45 2.81 -60.32
C SER A 5 -10.93 3.16 -60.50
N CYS A 6 -11.59 3.62 -59.43
CA CYS A 6 -12.39 4.84 -59.50
C CYS A 6 -12.75 5.34 -58.09
N SER A 7 -12.46 6.62 -57.88
CA SER A 7 -12.95 7.45 -56.78
C SER A 7 -14.29 8.09 -57.18
N ILE A 8 -15.12 8.52 -56.24
CA ILE A 8 -15.80 9.84 -56.24
C ILE A 8 -16.45 10.11 -54.87
N LEU A 9 -16.34 11.39 -54.52
CA LEU A 9 -16.77 12.19 -53.38
C LEU A 9 -18.20 12.00 -52.86
N GLY A 10 -18.37 12.31 -51.57
CA GLY A 10 -19.67 12.54 -50.93
C GLY A 10 -19.54 13.05 -49.49
N THR A 11 -19.07 14.29 -49.31
CA THR A 11 -19.17 15.04 -48.05
C THR A 11 -20.63 15.30 -47.69
N LEU A 12 -21.05 14.92 -46.48
CA LEU A 12 -22.28 15.42 -45.86
C LEU A 12 -21.99 15.79 -44.40
N ARG A 13 -21.75 17.09 -44.20
CA ARG A 13 -21.96 17.78 -42.92
C ARG A 13 -23.47 17.96 -42.74
N PHE A 14 -23.98 17.63 -41.56
CA PHE A 14 -25.18 18.27 -41.02
C PHE A 14 -24.97 18.61 -39.55
N SER A 15 -25.17 19.89 -39.23
CA SER A 15 -25.12 20.47 -37.90
C SER A 15 -26.46 20.30 -37.16
N THR A 16 -26.34 20.11 -35.84
CA THR A 16 -27.21 20.57 -34.75
C THR A 16 -28.73 20.45 -34.87
N THR A 17 -29.33 19.69 -33.94
CA THR A 17 -30.52 20.18 -33.23
C THR A 17 -30.53 19.66 -31.79
N ILE A 18 -30.59 20.62 -30.86
CA ILE A 18 -30.85 20.44 -29.43
C ILE A 18 -32.33 20.09 -29.28
N HIS A 19 -32.66 19.03 -28.52
CA HIS A 19 -34.01 18.89 -27.96
C HIS A 19 -33.94 18.48 -26.49
N ARG A 20 -34.28 19.44 -25.63
CA ARG A 20 -34.75 19.24 -24.26
C ARG A 20 -36.05 18.45 -24.30
N ASN A 21 -36.24 17.51 -23.37
CA ASN A 21 -37.56 17.21 -22.81
C ASN A 21 -37.45 16.72 -21.37
N ASN A 22 -38.13 17.45 -20.48
CA ASN A 22 -38.47 17.09 -19.10
C ASN A 22 -39.70 16.17 -19.10
N ALA A 23 -39.81 15.26 -18.12
CA ALA A 23 -41.05 15.01 -17.37
C ALA A 23 -40.90 13.92 -16.29
N HIS A 24 -41.18 14.34 -15.05
CA HIS A 24 -41.98 13.70 -13.98
C HIS A 24 -41.58 12.29 -13.45
N LEU A 25 -41.04 12.20 -12.22
CA LEU A 25 -41.73 12.19 -10.91
C LEU A 25 -42.57 10.91 -10.64
N TYR A 26 -41.97 9.99 -9.89
CA TYR A 26 -42.66 9.20 -8.87
C TYR A 26 -41.78 9.12 -7.61
N ALA A 27 -42.39 9.42 -6.47
CA ALA A 27 -41.78 9.54 -5.16
C ALA A 27 -42.35 8.51 -4.18
N LEU A 28 -41.49 7.98 -3.27
CA LEU A 28 -41.70 7.55 -1.87
C LEU A 28 -40.83 6.32 -1.51
N PRO A 29 -40.45 6.09 -0.22
CA PRO A 29 -40.34 7.00 0.93
C PRO A 29 -38.92 7.05 1.56
N ARG A 30 -38.67 8.15 2.27
CA ARG A 30 -37.51 8.43 3.14
C ARG A 30 -37.50 7.50 4.37
N ASN A 31 -36.34 6.89 4.65
CA ASN A 31 -35.95 6.57 6.04
C ASN A 31 -34.75 7.45 6.44
N LYS A 32 -34.95 8.19 7.52
CA LYS A 32 -33.98 9.10 8.15
C LYS A 32 -33.08 8.29 9.08
N LEU A 33 -31.75 8.35 8.90
CA LEU A 33 -30.80 8.25 10.02
C LEU A 33 -29.59 9.16 9.77
N ALA A 34 -29.47 10.11 10.70
CA ALA A 34 -28.41 11.03 11.12
C ALA A 34 -27.17 11.29 10.23
N LEU A 35 -26.89 12.59 10.10
CA LEU A 35 -25.72 13.21 9.49
C LEU A 35 -24.40 12.93 10.26
N PHE A 36 -23.34 12.61 9.53
CA PHE A 36 -21.96 12.94 9.92
C PHE A 36 -21.51 14.19 9.14
N PRO A 37 -20.70 15.10 9.72
CA PRO A 37 -20.25 16.29 9.01
C PRO A 37 -19.18 15.93 7.96
N PRO A 38 -19.11 16.63 6.81
CA PRO A 38 -18.06 16.40 5.83
C PRO A 38 -16.75 17.02 6.29
N PHE A 39 -15.67 16.23 6.31
CA PHE A 39 -14.32 16.76 6.42
C PHE A 39 -14.00 17.61 5.18
N ARG A 40 -13.66 18.89 5.41
CA ARG A 40 -13.13 19.79 4.38
C ARG A 40 -11.75 19.30 3.95
N SER A 41 -11.60 18.95 2.67
CA SER A 41 -10.28 18.87 2.04
C SER A 41 -9.75 20.29 1.84
N THR A 42 -8.72 20.66 2.60
CA THR A 42 -7.90 21.83 2.27
C THR A 42 -6.66 21.34 1.55
N PHE A 43 -6.55 21.75 0.29
CA PHE A 43 -5.34 21.59 -0.51
C PHE A 43 -4.24 22.45 0.10
N PHE A 44 -3.17 21.83 0.59
CA PHE A 44 -1.95 22.57 0.91
C PHE A 44 -1.07 22.62 -0.34
N THR A 45 -0.95 23.82 -0.90
CA THR A 45 0.05 24.17 -1.90
C THR A 45 1.24 24.84 -1.20
N ASN A 46 2.44 24.35 -1.51
CA ASN A 46 3.77 24.95 -1.34
C ASN A 46 4.06 25.79 -0.08
N PHE A 47 4.80 25.22 0.88
CA PHE A 47 5.56 26.01 1.85
C PHE A 47 7.04 26.08 1.47
N LYS A 48 7.49 27.29 1.13
CA LYS A 48 8.90 27.69 1.21
C LYS A 48 9.18 28.07 2.66
N PHE A 49 10.12 27.37 3.29
CA PHE A 49 10.57 27.70 4.65
C PHE A 49 11.42 28.97 4.62
N HIS A 50 10.96 30.01 5.32
CA HIS A 50 11.81 31.12 5.75
C HIS A 50 11.82 31.18 7.28
N ARG A 51 13.03 30.95 7.81
CA ARG A 51 13.42 30.86 9.21
C ARG A 51 13.34 32.24 9.87
N LYS A 52 12.52 32.40 10.92
CA LYS A 52 12.75 33.42 11.97
C LYS A 52 12.30 32.91 13.34
N HIS A 53 13.19 33.10 14.30
CA HIS A 53 13.08 32.86 15.74
C HIS A 53 11.82 33.50 16.35
N LEU A 54 11.15 32.80 17.26
CA LEU A 54 10.21 33.38 18.21
C LEU A 54 10.61 32.96 19.63
N HIS A 55 11.12 33.94 20.38
CA HIS A 55 11.30 33.90 21.81
C HIS A 55 9.93 33.98 22.51
N PHE A 56 9.70 33.10 23.48
CA PHE A 56 8.50 33.13 24.32
C PHE A 56 8.77 33.95 25.58
N ASN A 57 8.20 35.16 25.66
CA ASN A 57 8.25 35.98 26.86
C ASN A 57 7.12 35.61 27.83
N ARG A 58 7.51 35.40 29.08
CA ARG A 58 6.69 35.10 30.25
C ARG A 58 6.14 36.40 30.86
N SER A 59 4.93 36.30 31.41
CA SER A 59 4.36 37.07 32.53
C SER A 59 3.28 38.10 32.20
N THR A 60 2.07 37.87 32.71
CA THR A 60 1.36 38.78 33.64
C THR A 60 0.36 37.99 34.47
N ALA A 61 0.30 38.29 35.76
CA ALA A 61 -0.53 37.65 36.78
C ALA A 61 -1.74 38.54 37.14
N PHE A 62 -2.88 37.93 37.49
CA PHE A 62 -3.79 38.39 38.55
C PHE A 62 -4.54 37.18 39.15
N PRO A 63 -4.88 37.18 40.45
CA PRO A 63 -5.40 36.01 41.16
C PRO A 63 -6.92 36.08 41.38
N SER A 64 -7.61 34.94 41.39
CA SER A 64 -8.53 34.50 42.47
C SER A 64 -9.50 33.37 42.06
N LEU A 65 -9.85 32.59 43.09
CA LEU A 65 -10.86 31.53 43.22
C LEU A 65 -10.57 30.15 42.62
N SER A 66 -10.10 29.28 43.51
CA SER A 66 -10.05 27.82 43.42
C SER A 66 -11.44 27.20 43.28
N ILE A 67 -11.71 26.62 42.11
CA ILE A 67 -12.69 25.56 41.92
C ILE A 67 -11.88 24.29 41.64
N PRO A 68 -12.05 23.18 42.38
CA PRO A 68 -11.41 21.93 42.03
C PRO A 68 -12.18 21.31 40.85
N THR A 69 -11.94 21.81 39.65
CA THR A 69 -12.24 21.03 38.45
C THR A 69 -11.15 19.97 38.36
N HIS A 70 -11.50 18.71 38.63
CA HIS A 70 -10.80 17.56 38.10
C HIS A 70 -10.85 17.66 36.57
N HIS A 71 -9.99 18.50 36.00
CA HIS A 71 -9.53 18.33 34.65
C HIS A 71 -8.57 17.16 34.70
N ASP A 72 -9.10 15.97 34.42
CA ASP A 72 -8.33 14.97 33.69
C ASP A 72 -7.89 15.64 32.38
N GLN A 73 -6.79 16.39 32.44
CA GLN A 73 -5.96 16.61 31.28
C GLN A 73 -5.43 15.23 30.93
N LYS A 74 -6.20 14.47 30.15
CA LYS A 74 -5.65 13.38 29.36
C LYS A 74 -4.51 14.03 28.59
N PRO A 75 -3.24 13.70 28.88
CA PRO A 75 -2.16 14.22 28.05
C PRO A 75 -2.53 13.87 26.62
N ALA A 76 -2.46 14.85 25.71
CA ALA A 76 -2.57 14.57 24.29
C ALA A 76 -1.54 13.48 24.02
N ARG A 77 -2.01 12.25 23.77
CA ARG A 77 -1.13 11.10 23.63
C ARG A 77 -0.22 11.40 22.45
N GLU A 78 1.07 11.53 22.73
CA GLU A 78 2.06 11.83 21.70
C GLU A 78 1.96 10.75 20.60
N PRO A 79 1.96 11.15 19.32
CA PRO A 79 1.84 10.20 18.24
C PRO A 79 3.08 9.31 18.17
N ALA A 80 2.95 8.13 17.58
CA ALA A 80 4.09 7.31 17.16
C ALA A 80 4.16 7.22 15.64
N LEU A 81 5.37 7.13 15.09
CA LEU A 81 5.60 7.04 13.66
C LEU A 81 5.96 5.60 13.29
N LEU A 82 5.20 5.01 12.37
CA LEU A 82 5.51 3.72 11.77
C LEU A 82 5.99 3.95 10.34
N LEU A 83 7.20 3.52 10.02
CA LEU A 83 7.84 3.73 8.73
C LEU A 83 7.96 2.41 7.97
N GLU A 84 7.40 2.33 6.77
CA GLU A 84 7.73 1.24 5.85
C GLU A 84 9.18 1.36 5.37
N VAL A 85 9.79 0.27 4.91
CA VAL A 85 11.12 0.38 4.29
C VAL A 85 11.01 0.78 2.82
N GLU A 86 10.19 0.05 2.06
CA GLU A 86 10.04 0.24 0.62
C GLU A 86 9.27 1.52 0.29
N GLY A 87 9.87 2.41 -0.50
CA GLY A 87 9.26 3.69 -0.91
C GLY A 87 9.37 4.80 0.14
N VAL A 88 9.78 4.48 1.37
CA VAL A 88 9.94 5.45 2.47
C VAL A 88 11.41 5.60 2.87
N LEU A 89 11.98 4.62 3.57
CA LEU A 89 13.40 4.65 3.93
C LEU A 89 14.29 4.53 2.70
N ILE A 90 13.91 3.66 1.75
CA ILE A 90 14.64 3.43 0.51
C ILE A 90 13.69 3.66 -0.66
N ASP A 91 14.13 4.41 -1.68
CA ASP A 91 13.34 4.63 -2.91
C ASP A 91 13.39 3.42 -3.86
N ALA A 92 12.97 2.25 -3.32
CA ALA A 92 12.98 0.96 -3.99
C ALA A 92 12.15 0.98 -5.28
N TYR A 93 11.03 1.71 -5.28
CA TYR A 93 10.15 1.78 -6.44
C TYR A 93 10.76 2.59 -7.59
N ARG A 94 11.50 3.66 -7.31
CA ARG A 94 12.20 4.39 -8.38
C ARG A 94 13.39 3.62 -8.93
N LEU A 95 14.15 2.95 -8.05
CA LEU A 95 15.42 2.32 -8.40
C LEU A 95 15.25 0.91 -8.97
N GLY A 96 14.36 0.12 -8.39
CA GLY A 96 14.25 -1.32 -8.65
C GLY A 96 12.99 -1.75 -9.40
N ASN A 97 11.91 -0.96 -9.41
CA ASN A 97 10.60 -1.45 -9.86
C ASN A 97 10.60 -1.95 -11.32
N ARG A 98 11.18 -1.17 -12.24
CA ARG A 98 11.32 -1.55 -13.64
C ARG A 98 12.18 -2.82 -13.81
N GLN A 99 13.30 -2.91 -13.08
CA GLN A 99 14.18 -4.07 -13.14
C GLN A 99 13.49 -5.31 -12.58
N ALA A 100 12.71 -5.17 -11.50
CA ALA A 100 11.94 -6.24 -10.90
C ALA A 100 10.88 -6.80 -11.87
N PHE A 101 10.22 -5.96 -12.66
CA PHE A 101 9.34 -6.44 -13.75
C PHE A 101 10.12 -7.27 -14.78
N ASN A 102 11.28 -6.80 -15.23
CA ASN A 102 12.08 -7.50 -16.22
C ASN A 102 12.58 -8.86 -15.70
N VAL A 103 13.01 -8.92 -14.44
CA VAL A 103 13.39 -10.18 -13.78
C VAL A 103 12.19 -11.11 -13.65
N ALA A 104 11.00 -10.60 -13.32
CA ALA A 104 9.78 -11.40 -13.26
C ALA A 104 9.39 -11.97 -14.63
N PHE A 105 9.48 -11.16 -15.69
CA PHE A 105 9.25 -11.62 -17.06
C PHE A 105 10.20 -12.76 -17.43
N GLN A 106 11.50 -12.59 -17.15
CA GLN A 106 12.50 -13.63 -17.41
C GLN A 106 12.22 -14.92 -16.60
N LYS A 107 11.88 -14.82 -15.30
CA LYS A 107 11.54 -15.98 -14.47
C LYS A 107 10.32 -16.75 -14.99
N LEU A 108 9.40 -16.06 -15.68
CA LEU A 108 8.19 -16.66 -16.28
C LEU A 108 8.38 -17.08 -17.74
N GLY A 109 9.61 -17.02 -18.28
CA GLY A 109 9.90 -17.38 -19.68
C GLY A 109 9.32 -16.40 -20.71
N LEU A 110 9.06 -15.16 -20.30
CA LEU A 110 8.55 -14.09 -21.16
C LEU A 110 9.73 -13.32 -21.78
N ASP A 111 10.61 -14.02 -22.49
CA ASP A 111 11.89 -13.46 -22.96
C ASP A 111 11.73 -12.27 -23.91
N CYS A 112 10.57 -12.16 -24.57
CA CYS A 112 10.23 -11.02 -25.42
C CYS A 112 9.73 -9.80 -24.63
N ALA A 113 9.42 -9.96 -23.35
CA ALA A 113 8.96 -8.88 -22.48
C ALA A 113 10.13 -8.29 -21.70
N ASN A 114 10.59 -7.11 -22.14
CA ASN A 114 11.60 -6.34 -21.43
C ASN A 114 11.26 -4.85 -21.50
N TRP A 115 10.93 -4.26 -20.36
CA TRP A 115 10.58 -2.86 -20.27
C TRP A 115 11.83 -1.99 -20.16
N SER A 116 12.12 -1.29 -21.26
CA SER A 116 13.03 -0.15 -21.26
C SER A 116 12.45 0.99 -20.41
N GLN A 117 13.30 1.95 -20.01
CA GLN A 117 12.84 3.09 -19.21
C GLN A 117 11.72 3.89 -19.88
N PRO A 118 11.77 4.23 -21.18
CA PRO A 118 10.67 4.91 -21.85
C PRO A 118 9.36 4.12 -21.85
N VAL A 119 9.41 2.81 -22.06
CA VAL A 119 8.23 1.93 -22.05
C VAL A 119 7.60 1.90 -20.66
N TYR A 120 8.42 1.70 -19.61
CA TYR A 120 7.95 1.67 -18.23
C TYR A 120 7.28 3.00 -17.83
N LEU A 121 7.91 4.14 -18.17
CA LEU A 121 7.36 5.45 -17.85
C LEU A 121 6.05 5.75 -18.60
N ASP A 122 5.94 5.35 -19.87
CA ASP A 122 4.70 5.49 -20.65
C ASP A 122 3.56 4.64 -20.06
N LEU A 123 3.85 3.37 -19.73
CA LEU A 123 2.89 2.48 -19.08
C LEU A 123 2.45 3.02 -17.72
N SER A 124 3.41 3.43 -16.87
CA SER A 124 3.14 4.00 -15.55
C SER A 124 2.29 5.26 -15.63
N ARG A 125 2.55 6.15 -16.61
CA ARG A 125 1.72 7.34 -16.83
C ARG A 125 0.30 6.97 -17.25
N LYS A 126 0.13 6.05 -18.21
CA LYS A 126 -1.17 5.64 -18.74
C LYS A 126 -2.02 4.85 -17.74
N SER A 127 -1.38 4.12 -16.83
CA SER A 127 -2.06 3.38 -15.78
C SER A 127 -2.26 4.20 -14.50
N ALA A 128 -1.75 5.42 -14.43
CA ALA A 128 -1.64 6.21 -13.19
C ALA A 128 -0.88 5.46 -12.07
N GLY A 129 0.12 4.66 -12.44
CA GLY A 129 0.94 3.87 -11.51
C GLY A 129 0.35 2.54 -11.09
N ASP A 130 -0.86 2.20 -11.54
CA ASP A 130 -1.49 0.91 -11.28
C ASP A 130 -0.76 -0.22 -12.03
N GLU A 131 -0.11 -1.10 -11.29
CA GLU A 131 0.79 -2.13 -11.84
C GLU A 131 0.03 -3.22 -12.62
N GLU A 132 -1.18 -3.60 -12.19
CA GLU A 132 -2.04 -4.55 -12.91
C GLU A 132 -2.43 -3.97 -14.28
N ARG A 133 -2.87 -2.71 -14.30
CA ARG A 133 -3.23 -2.00 -15.51
C ARG A 133 -2.04 -1.75 -16.42
N MET A 134 -0.81 -1.58 -15.90
CA MET A 134 0.40 -1.54 -16.72
C MET A 134 0.57 -2.84 -17.51
N LEU A 135 0.43 -3.99 -16.85
CA LEU A 135 0.56 -5.30 -17.48
C LEU A 135 -0.54 -5.52 -18.54
N ILE A 136 -1.79 -5.20 -18.19
CA ILE A 136 -2.92 -5.32 -19.12
C ILE A 136 -2.72 -4.44 -20.36
N LEU A 137 -2.31 -3.17 -20.18
CA LEU A 137 -2.05 -2.25 -21.29
C LEU A 137 -0.92 -2.74 -22.20
N TYR A 138 0.15 -3.28 -21.59
CA TYR A 138 1.29 -3.82 -22.32
C TYR A 138 0.89 -5.03 -23.17
N PHE A 139 0.31 -6.07 -22.56
CA PHE A 139 -0.05 -7.31 -23.27
C PHE A 139 -1.21 -7.13 -24.24
N ASN A 140 -2.13 -6.18 -24.02
CA ASN A 140 -3.13 -5.82 -25.03
C ASN A 140 -2.51 -5.19 -26.29
N ARG A 141 -1.36 -4.52 -26.15
CA ARG A 141 -0.67 -3.86 -27.27
C ARG A 141 0.28 -4.80 -28.02
N ILE A 142 1.06 -5.59 -27.29
CA ILE A 142 2.09 -6.46 -27.87
C ILE A 142 1.62 -7.89 -28.14
N GLY A 143 0.46 -8.27 -27.59
CA GLY A 143 -0.06 -9.64 -27.62
C GLY A 143 0.13 -10.34 -26.27
N TRP A 144 -0.88 -11.12 -25.87
CA TRP A 144 -0.79 -12.02 -24.72
C TRP A 144 0.00 -13.28 -25.11
N PRO A 145 0.66 -13.98 -24.16
CA PRO A 145 1.32 -15.25 -24.44
C PRO A 145 0.36 -16.25 -25.11
N THR A 146 0.78 -16.88 -26.20
CA THR A 146 -0.10 -17.76 -27.02
C THR A 146 -0.65 -18.95 -26.25
N SER A 147 0.09 -19.44 -25.24
CA SER A 147 -0.32 -20.53 -24.37
C SER A 147 -1.31 -20.12 -23.28
N LEU A 148 -1.64 -18.84 -23.14
CA LEU A 148 -2.49 -18.32 -22.06
C LEU A 148 -3.96 -18.22 -22.50
N PRO A 149 -4.87 -19.01 -21.90
CA PRO A 149 -6.30 -18.88 -22.14
C PRO A 149 -6.83 -17.51 -21.69
N THR A 150 -7.86 -16.99 -22.38
CA THR A 150 -8.44 -15.68 -22.03
C THR A 150 -9.00 -15.64 -20.60
N THR A 151 -9.50 -16.77 -20.11
CA THR A 151 -10.02 -16.95 -18.75
C THR A 151 -8.95 -16.89 -17.66
N GLU A 152 -7.67 -16.99 -18.02
CA GLU A 152 -6.55 -17.06 -17.07
C GLU A 152 -5.71 -15.78 -17.02
N LYS A 153 -6.08 -14.75 -17.78
CA LYS A 153 -5.35 -13.47 -17.84
C LYS A 153 -5.14 -12.82 -16.48
N GLU A 154 -6.15 -12.87 -15.61
CA GLU A 154 -6.07 -12.31 -14.26
C GLU A 154 -5.06 -13.07 -13.39
N SER A 155 -5.14 -14.41 -13.38
CA SER A 155 -4.20 -15.28 -12.65
C SER A 155 -2.75 -15.09 -13.12
N PHE A 156 -2.57 -14.90 -14.42
CA PHE A 156 -1.28 -14.59 -15.01
C PHE A 156 -0.73 -13.24 -14.53
N VAL A 157 -1.55 -12.17 -14.56
CA VAL A 157 -1.16 -10.85 -14.03
C VAL A 157 -0.74 -10.94 -12.56
N LYS A 158 -1.52 -11.64 -11.73
CA LYS A 158 -1.18 -11.89 -10.31
C LYS A 158 0.15 -12.63 -10.16
N SER A 159 0.40 -13.62 -11.02
CA SER A 159 1.66 -14.38 -11.00
C SER A 159 2.86 -13.51 -11.38
N VAL A 160 2.74 -12.64 -12.38
CA VAL A 160 3.78 -11.65 -12.73
C VAL A 160 4.05 -10.71 -11.55
N LEU A 161 3.00 -10.16 -10.92
CA LEU A 161 3.16 -9.24 -9.79
C LEU A 161 3.79 -9.92 -8.57
N ARG A 162 3.45 -11.19 -8.32
CA ARG A 162 4.08 -12.00 -7.27
C ARG A 162 5.58 -12.17 -7.52
N GLU A 163 5.97 -12.58 -8.73
CA GLU A 163 7.40 -12.74 -9.06
C GLU A 163 8.14 -11.40 -9.09
N LYS A 164 7.47 -10.34 -9.53
CA LYS A 164 8.01 -8.98 -9.46
C LYS A 164 8.22 -8.51 -8.03
N LYS A 165 7.32 -8.83 -7.10
CA LYS A 165 7.50 -8.53 -5.66
C LYS A 165 8.72 -9.26 -5.11
N ASN A 166 8.85 -10.56 -5.41
CA ASN A 166 10.02 -11.36 -5.01
C ASN A 166 11.32 -10.74 -5.57
N ALA A 167 11.32 -10.34 -6.84
CA ALA A 167 12.48 -9.71 -7.48
C ALA A 167 12.82 -8.33 -6.88
N LEU A 168 11.82 -7.56 -6.44
CA LEU A 168 12.05 -6.28 -5.76
C LEU A 168 12.63 -6.48 -4.35
N ASP A 169 12.14 -7.48 -3.61
CA ASP A 169 12.72 -7.90 -2.31
C ASP A 169 14.20 -8.30 -2.49
N GLU A 170 14.52 -9.10 -3.51
CA GLU A 170 15.89 -9.51 -3.85
C GLU A 170 16.76 -8.29 -4.25
N PHE A 171 16.21 -7.35 -5.03
CA PHE A 171 16.90 -6.10 -5.40
C PHE A 171 17.24 -5.25 -4.17
N LEU A 172 16.31 -5.12 -3.22
CA LEU A 172 16.51 -4.35 -1.99
C LEU A 172 17.64 -4.91 -1.14
N VAL A 173 17.73 -6.23 -1.03
CA VAL A 173 18.77 -6.91 -0.25
C VAL A 173 20.13 -6.89 -0.96
N SER A 174 20.13 -7.03 -2.28
CA SER A 174 21.38 -7.15 -3.07
C SER A 174 22.04 -5.81 -3.38
N THR A 175 21.26 -4.73 -3.45
CA THR A 175 21.80 -3.41 -3.79
C THR A 175 22.18 -2.63 -2.54
N SER A 176 23.28 -1.89 -2.61
CA SER A 176 23.68 -0.92 -1.59
C SER A 176 22.82 0.36 -1.60
N SER A 177 21.55 0.26 -1.99
CA SER A 177 20.64 1.41 -2.20
C SER A 177 20.69 2.39 -1.02
N PRO A 178 21.00 3.67 -1.23
CA PRO A 178 21.13 4.62 -0.12
C PRO A 178 19.77 4.87 0.54
N LEU A 179 19.81 5.32 1.79
CA LEU A 179 18.63 5.89 2.43
C LEU A 179 18.15 7.09 1.62
N ARG A 180 16.84 7.32 1.64
CA ARG A 180 16.24 8.49 1.00
C ARG A 180 16.75 9.75 1.72
N PRO A 181 17.16 10.81 0.97
CA PRO A 181 17.59 12.05 1.59
C PRO A 181 16.55 12.60 2.57
N GLY A 182 17.00 13.00 3.76
CA GLY A 182 16.18 13.52 4.85
C GLY A 182 15.61 12.46 5.80
N VAL A 183 15.75 11.15 5.53
CA VAL A 183 15.28 10.10 6.45
C VAL A 183 16.03 10.13 7.78
N GLU A 184 17.35 10.33 7.73
CA GLU A 184 18.17 10.39 8.94
C GLU A 184 17.83 11.62 9.80
N GLU A 185 17.74 12.79 9.16
CA GLU A 185 17.30 14.04 9.80
C GLU A 185 15.90 13.89 10.41
N PHE A 186 14.96 13.26 9.68
CA PHE A 186 13.61 13.02 10.16
C PHE A 186 13.57 12.11 11.40
N ILE A 187 14.41 11.07 11.45
CA ILE A 187 14.53 10.19 12.63
C ILE A 187 15.10 10.96 13.81
N ASP A 188 16.13 11.77 13.58
CA ASP A 188 16.78 12.56 14.64
C ASP A 188 15.82 13.63 15.19
N ASP A 189 15.07 14.31 14.32
CA ASP A 189 14.06 15.30 14.70
C ASP A 189 12.94 14.65 15.53
N ALA A 190 12.39 13.52 15.07
CA ALA A 190 11.36 12.79 15.79
C ALA A 190 11.85 12.34 17.18
N TYR A 191 13.07 11.83 17.27
CA TYR A 191 13.68 11.46 18.54
C TYR A 191 13.85 12.65 19.48
N SER A 192 14.27 13.81 18.96
CA SER A 192 14.45 15.03 19.76
C SER A 192 13.13 15.58 20.35
N GLU A 193 12.02 15.32 19.66
CA GLU A 193 10.66 15.65 20.10
C GLU A 193 10.02 14.54 20.96
N GLY A 194 10.75 13.46 21.29
CA GLY A 194 10.25 12.35 22.09
C GLY A 194 9.27 11.42 21.35
N ILE A 195 9.12 11.57 20.03
CA ILE A 195 8.18 10.79 19.21
C ILE A 195 8.79 9.41 18.90
N PRO A 196 8.16 8.30 19.31
CA PRO A 196 8.66 6.96 19.01
C PRO A 196 8.64 6.67 17.50
N VAL A 197 9.77 6.18 16.97
CA VAL A 197 9.89 5.76 15.57
C VAL A 197 10.04 4.24 15.48
N ILE A 198 9.13 3.63 14.73
CA ILE A 198 9.07 2.19 14.48
C ILE A 198 9.31 1.94 13.00
N ILE A 199 10.26 1.06 12.66
CA ILE A 199 10.54 0.65 11.27
C ILE A 199 9.93 -0.75 11.07
N LEU A 200 9.11 -0.89 10.03
CA LEU A 200 8.40 -2.13 9.73
C LEU A 200 9.12 -2.93 8.64
N THR A 201 9.57 -4.14 8.98
CA THR A 201 10.16 -5.10 8.03
C THR A 201 9.36 -6.42 7.93
N ALA A 202 8.41 -6.63 8.85
CA ALA A 202 7.69 -7.89 9.10
C ALA A 202 6.68 -8.38 8.04
N TYR A 203 6.49 -7.67 6.93
CA TYR A 203 5.63 -8.17 5.84
C TYR A 203 6.32 -8.20 4.48
N SER A 204 7.65 -8.07 4.47
CA SER A 204 8.48 -8.55 3.36
C SER A 204 8.94 -9.99 3.63
N LYS A 205 9.05 -10.80 2.57
CA LYS A 205 9.62 -12.15 2.67
C LYS A 205 11.09 -12.13 3.11
N SER A 206 11.78 -11.02 2.86
CA SER A 206 13.18 -10.81 3.22
C SER A 206 13.35 -9.90 4.44
N GLY A 207 12.34 -9.83 5.31
CA GLY A 207 12.28 -8.89 6.44
C GLY A 207 13.53 -8.86 7.33
N GLU A 208 14.08 -10.02 7.70
CA GLU A 208 15.31 -10.11 8.52
C GLU A 208 16.55 -9.55 7.80
N LYS A 209 16.70 -9.87 6.51
CA LYS A 209 17.82 -9.36 5.69
C LYS A 209 17.70 -7.85 5.53
N ILE A 210 16.48 -7.35 5.32
CA ILE A 210 16.18 -5.93 5.24
C ILE A 210 16.46 -5.24 6.59
N ALA A 211 16.05 -5.83 7.72
CA ALA A 211 16.32 -5.28 9.05
C ALA A 211 17.82 -5.12 9.32
N ARG A 212 18.63 -6.12 8.94
CA ARG A 212 20.09 -6.04 9.02
C ARG A 212 20.64 -4.91 8.14
N LEU A 213 20.20 -4.83 6.88
CA LEU A 213 20.61 -3.77 5.95
C LEU A 213 20.29 -2.37 6.49
N ILE A 214 19.09 -2.18 7.06
CA ILE A 214 18.67 -0.90 7.63
C ILE A 214 19.49 -0.56 8.88
N THR A 215 19.76 -1.54 9.74
CA THR A 215 20.64 -1.39 10.91
C THR A 215 22.03 -0.92 10.50
N GLU A 216 22.61 -1.52 9.46
CA GLU A 216 23.92 -1.13 8.92
C GLU A 216 23.89 0.30 8.35
N LYS A 217 22.82 0.68 7.64
CA LYS A 217 22.70 2.00 7.01
C LYS A 217 22.48 3.15 7.99
N LEU A 218 21.66 2.93 9.01
CA LEU A 218 21.39 3.93 10.05
C LEU A 218 22.58 4.11 11.00
N GLY A 219 23.39 3.07 11.15
CA GLY A 219 24.51 3.05 12.10
C GLY A 219 24.04 2.96 13.56
N ARG A 220 24.98 2.64 14.45
CA ARG A 220 24.68 2.33 15.86
C ARG A 220 23.95 3.45 16.59
N GLU A 221 24.26 4.70 16.27
CA GLU A 221 23.68 5.88 16.95
C GLU A 221 22.18 6.04 16.67
N ARG A 222 21.74 5.85 15.42
CA ARG A 222 20.31 5.99 15.07
C ARG A 222 19.53 4.71 15.32
N VAL A 223 20.19 3.55 15.28
CA VAL A 223 19.57 2.27 15.64
C VAL A 223 19.07 2.27 17.09
N SER A 224 19.75 2.95 18.02
CA SER A 224 19.26 3.08 19.40
C SER A 224 18.07 4.04 19.55
N LYS A 225 17.78 4.87 18.53
CA LYS A 225 16.66 5.84 18.51
C LYS A 225 15.37 5.26 17.91
N VAL A 226 15.45 4.09 17.27
CA VAL A 226 14.32 3.46 16.56
C VAL A 226 14.08 2.04 17.06
N LYS A 227 12.86 1.51 16.88
CA LYS A 227 12.60 0.07 17.02
C LYS A 227 12.32 -0.54 15.66
N ILE A 228 12.97 -1.65 15.34
CA ILE A 228 12.73 -2.40 14.10
C ILE A 228 11.82 -3.57 14.43
N ILE A 229 10.71 -3.71 13.70
CA ILE A 229 9.71 -4.76 13.88
C ILE A 229 9.77 -5.69 12.66
N GLY A 230 10.40 -6.84 12.84
CA GLY A 230 10.45 -7.95 11.91
C GLY A 230 9.42 -9.03 12.25
N ASN A 231 9.51 -10.17 11.55
CA ASN A 231 8.55 -11.26 11.69
C ASN A 231 8.50 -11.80 13.13
N GLU A 232 9.65 -11.92 13.77
CA GLU A 232 9.78 -12.44 15.13
C GLU A 232 9.09 -11.51 16.16
N GLU A 233 9.27 -10.20 16.04
CA GLU A 233 8.62 -9.22 16.91
C GLU A 233 7.10 -9.23 16.72
N VAL A 234 6.63 -9.44 15.49
CA VAL A 234 5.20 -9.61 15.21
C VAL A 234 4.67 -10.88 15.84
N GLU A 235 5.34 -12.02 15.67
CA GLU A 235 4.92 -13.29 16.27
C GLU A 235 4.87 -13.24 17.80
N LYS A 236 5.74 -12.45 18.43
CA LYS A 236 5.75 -12.24 19.89
C LYS A 236 4.72 -11.23 20.38
N SER A 237 4.18 -10.36 19.52
CA SER A 237 3.17 -9.37 19.90
C SER A 237 1.85 -10.02 20.32
N LEU A 238 1.07 -9.35 21.18
CA LEU A 238 -0.23 -9.86 21.64
C LEU A 238 -1.16 -10.20 20.47
N TYR A 239 -1.21 -9.30 19.47
CA TYR A 239 -2.06 -9.54 18.31
C TYR A 239 -1.49 -10.61 17.38
N GLY A 240 -0.17 -10.66 17.15
CA GLY A 240 0.43 -11.67 16.30
C GLY A 240 0.26 -13.08 16.85
N GLN A 241 0.42 -13.25 18.16
CA GLN A 241 0.13 -14.51 18.85
C GLN A 241 -1.33 -14.97 18.58
N LEU A 242 -2.31 -14.08 18.72
CA LEU A 242 -3.73 -14.37 18.49
C LEU A 242 -4.09 -14.58 17.01
N ALA A 243 -3.54 -13.77 16.11
CA ALA A 243 -3.93 -13.72 14.71
C ALA A 243 -3.18 -14.72 13.83
N LEU A 244 -1.93 -15.04 14.18
CA LEU A 244 -1.08 -15.98 13.46
C LEU A 244 -1.09 -17.40 14.07
N GLY A 245 -1.78 -17.58 15.21
CA GLY A 245 -2.00 -18.90 15.83
C GLY A 245 -0.76 -19.46 16.52
N ASN A 246 0.00 -18.62 17.24
CA ASN A 246 1.21 -19.06 17.96
C ASN A 246 1.01 -19.15 19.48
N VAL A 247 -0.24 -19.22 19.95
CA VAL A 247 -0.56 -19.31 21.38
C VAL A 247 -0.57 -20.78 21.79
N PHE A 248 0.61 -21.24 22.22
CA PHE A 248 0.96 -22.56 22.76
C PHE A 248 1.09 -23.67 21.71
N SER A 249 2.02 -24.61 21.97
CA SER A 249 2.43 -25.74 21.13
C SER A 249 1.43 -26.11 20.04
N LYS A 250 1.89 -26.25 18.79
CA LYS A 250 1.12 -26.85 17.68
C LYS A 250 0.55 -28.20 18.13
N ASP A 251 -0.64 -28.14 18.74
CA ASP A 251 -1.37 -29.30 19.17
C ASP A 251 -1.91 -29.96 17.90
N LEU A 252 -2.12 -31.27 17.94
CA LEU A 252 -2.62 -32.01 16.78
C LEU A 252 -3.94 -31.39 16.26
N ASP A 253 -4.73 -30.83 17.17
CA ASP A 253 -5.98 -30.13 16.91
C ASP A 253 -5.80 -28.82 16.13
N GLU A 254 -4.72 -28.08 16.34
CA GLU A 254 -4.46 -26.84 15.60
C GLU A 254 -3.95 -27.13 14.18
N GLN A 255 -3.15 -28.18 14.03
CA GLN A 255 -2.74 -28.67 12.71
C GLN A 255 -3.94 -29.22 11.92
N LEU A 256 -4.85 -29.95 12.60
CA LEU A 256 -6.10 -30.40 12.03
C LEU A 256 -7.01 -29.21 11.66
N ALA A 257 -7.09 -28.18 12.50
CA ALA A 257 -7.88 -26.97 12.22
C ALA A 257 -7.32 -26.17 11.03
N MET A 258 -6.00 -26.10 10.88
CA MET A 258 -5.35 -25.46 9.73
C MET A 258 -5.61 -26.24 8.43
N GLU A 259 -5.44 -27.56 8.44
CA GLU A 259 -5.77 -28.42 7.29
C GLU A 259 -7.27 -28.39 6.98
N ALA A 260 -8.14 -28.36 7.99
CA ALA A 260 -9.58 -28.20 7.81
C ALA A 260 -9.93 -26.83 7.19
N LYS A 261 -9.33 -25.72 7.67
CA LYS A 261 -9.50 -24.39 7.06
C LYS A 261 -9.06 -24.39 5.61
N LYS A 262 -7.91 -25.01 5.31
CA LYS A 262 -7.37 -25.14 3.95
C LYS A 262 -8.29 -25.97 3.06
N ALA A 263 -8.79 -27.10 3.55
CA ALA A 263 -9.75 -27.96 2.84
C ALA A 263 -11.08 -27.25 2.59
N VAL A 264 -11.62 -26.55 3.61
CA VAL A 264 -12.83 -25.73 3.48
C VAL A 264 -12.63 -24.61 2.47
N SER A 265 -11.46 -23.95 2.47
CA SER A 265 -11.14 -22.91 1.51
C SER A 265 -11.06 -23.46 0.08
N ALA A 266 -10.40 -24.61 -0.10
CA ALA A 266 -10.33 -25.29 -1.39
C ALA A 266 -11.73 -25.69 -1.89
N GLU A 267 -12.60 -26.19 -1.00
CA GLU A 267 -13.96 -26.59 -1.34
C GLU A 267 -14.86 -25.39 -1.64
N LYS A 268 -14.76 -24.30 -0.87
CA LYS A 268 -15.41 -23.02 -1.18
C LYS A 268 -15.02 -22.53 -2.57
N GLN A 269 -13.74 -22.60 -2.91
CA GLN A 269 -13.26 -22.18 -4.22
C GLN A 269 -13.72 -23.13 -5.33
N ARG A 270 -13.80 -24.44 -5.08
CA ARG A 270 -14.36 -25.42 -6.00
C ARG A 270 -15.84 -25.14 -6.31
N ILE A 271 -16.64 -24.90 -5.27
CA ILE A 271 -18.07 -24.55 -5.40
C ILE A 271 -18.21 -23.22 -6.14
N ALA A 272 -17.44 -22.21 -5.76
CA ALA A 272 -17.46 -20.91 -6.43
C ALA A 272 -17.13 -21.02 -7.91
N LYS A 273 -16.08 -21.79 -8.29
CA LYS A 273 -15.74 -22.06 -9.69
C LYS A 273 -16.85 -22.80 -10.43
N LYS A 274 -17.51 -23.78 -9.80
CA LYS A 274 -18.64 -24.51 -10.38
C LYS A 274 -19.84 -23.59 -10.65
N VAL A 275 -20.21 -22.76 -9.68
CA VAL A 275 -21.29 -21.78 -9.81
C VAL A 275 -20.96 -20.73 -10.87
N ALA A 276 -19.73 -20.22 -10.86
CA ALA A 276 -19.23 -19.26 -11.84
C ALA A 276 -19.32 -19.83 -13.27
N SER A 277 -18.90 -21.09 -13.47
CA SER A 277 -19.02 -21.81 -14.75
C SER A 277 -20.48 -21.91 -15.23
N MET A 278 -21.42 -22.28 -14.34
CA MET A 278 -22.85 -22.32 -14.68
C MET A 278 -23.41 -20.95 -15.08
N LEU A 279 -22.93 -19.88 -14.44
CA LEU A 279 -23.36 -18.51 -14.70
C LEU A 279 -22.58 -17.81 -15.82
N LYS A 280 -21.61 -18.49 -16.46
CA LYS A 280 -20.66 -17.89 -17.42
C LYS A 280 -19.91 -16.68 -16.86
N LEU A 281 -19.60 -16.72 -15.56
CA LEU A 281 -18.81 -15.73 -14.85
C LEU A 281 -17.43 -16.32 -14.53
N SER A 282 -16.41 -15.47 -14.45
CA SER A 282 -15.11 -15.82 -13.85
C SER A 282 -15.11 -15.41 -12.38
N VAL A 283 -14.78 -16.33 -11.48
CA VAL A 283 -14.64 -16.03 -10.04
C VAL A 283 -13.29 -16.55 -9.58
N ASP A 284 -12.44 -15.63 -9.12
CA ASP A 284 -11.21 -15.93 -8.40
C ASP A 284 -11.37 -15.45 -6.95
N ILE A 285 -11.47 -16.39 -6.01
CA ILE A 285 -11.50 -16.07 -4.58
C ILE A 285 -10.04 -16.05 -4.12
N ASP A 286 -9.47 -14.85 -4.07
CA ASP A 286 -8.08 -14.66 -3.70
C ASP A 286 -7.87 -14.82 -2.19
N THR A 287 -7.61 -16.05 -1.76
CA THR A 287 -7.26 -16.38 -0.37
C THR A 287 -5.86 -15.90 0.01
N SER A 288 -4.97 -15.70 -0.98
CA SER A 288 -3.60 -15.22 -0.77
C SER A 288 -3.55 -13.74 -0.36
N SER A 289 -4.48 -12.93 -0.89
CA SER A 289 -4.64 -11.52 -0.50
C SER A 289 -5.00 -11.36 0.99
N SER A 290 -5.80 -12.29 1.53
CA SER A 290 -6.22 -12.28 2.93
C SER A 290 -5.06 -12.60 3.88
N GLU A 291 -4.22 -13.58 3.55
CA GLU A 291 -3.04 -13.91 4.35
C GLU A 291 -1.99 -12.78 4.32
N SER A 292 -1.77 -12.17 3.15
CA SER A 292 -0.87 -11.01 3.05
C SER A 292 -1.39 -9.81 3.85
N LEU A 293 -2.69 -9.54 3.80
CA LEU A 293 -3.30 -8.44 4.56
C LEU A 293 -3.27 -8.70 6.07
N GLN A 294 -3.49 -9.94 6.51
CA GLN A 294 -3.38 -10.32 7.93
C GLN A 294 -1.97 -10.06 8.48
N LYS A 295 -0.93 -10.42 7.71
CA LYS A 295 0.47 -10.14 8.10
C LYS A 295 0.74 -8.64 8.24
N ILE A 296 0.25 -7.83 7.30
CA ILE A 296 0.39 -6.37 7.36
C ILE A 296 -0.33 -5.82 8.59
N VAL A 297 -1.58 -6.23 8.82
CA VAL A 297 -2.36 -5.81 9.99
C VAL A 297 -1.67 -6.22 11.29
N ALA A 298 -1.11 -7.42 11.35
CA ALA A 298 -0.36 -7.89 12.51
C ALA A 298 0.90 -7.05 12.75
N ALA A 299 1.66 -6.74 11.69
CA ALA A 299 2.84 -5.88 11.78
C ALA A 299 2.51 -4.46 12.27
N LEU A 300 1.46 -3.84 11.74
CA LEU A 300 1.03 -2.51 12.16
C LEU A 300 0.58 -2.48 13.63
N ARG A 301 -0.15 -3.50 14.07
CA ARG A 301 -0.57 -3.63 15.48
C ARG A 301 0.61 -3.90 16.41
N ALA A 302 1.54 -4.76 16.01
CA ALA A 302 2.77 -5.02 16.76
C ALA A 302 3.64 -3.75 16.88
N GLY A 303 3.67 -2.92 15.84
CA GLY A 303 4.33 -1.62 15.86
C GLY A 303 3.71 -0.66 16.87
N ALA A 304 2.38 -0.56 16.90
CA ALA A 304 1.67 0.25 17.90
C ALA A 304 1.91 -0.26 19.33
N GLU A 305 1.86 -1.58 19.54
CA GLU A 305 2.16 -2.23 20.81
C GLU A 305 3.58 -1.91 21.29
N ASN A 306 4.58 -2.00 20.39
CA ASN A 306 5.96 -1.67 20.71
C ASN A 306 6.21 -0.19 20.97
N ALA A 307 5.40 0.69 20.37
CA ALA A 307 5.41 2.11 20.65
C ALA A 307 4.71 2.46 21.98
N GLY A 308 3.95 1.53 22.57
CA GLY A 308 3.21 1.76 23.81
C GLY A 308 2.00 2.70 23.64
N VAL A 309 1.54 2.92 22.40
CA VAL A 309 0.43 3.82 22.10
C VAL A 309 -0.70 3.10 21.34
N PRO A 310 -1.95 3.56 21.43
CA PRO A 310 -3.04 2.99 20.65
C PRO A 310 -2.82 3.13 19.14
N VAL A 311 -3.39 2.20 18.37
CA VAL A 311 -3.34 2.19 16.90
C VAL A 311 -3.75 3.53 16.27
N TYR A 312 -4.83 4.15 16.77
CA TYR A 312 -5.31 5.44 16.26
C TYR A 312 -4.42 6.64 16.59
N SER A 313 -3.43 6.46 17.48
CA SER A 313 -2.40 7.46 17.82
C SER A 313 -1.10 7.22 17.03
N CYS A 314 -1.01 6.13 16.26
CA CYS A 314 0.10 5.90 15.35
C CYS A 314 -0.18 6.54 13.99
N VAL A 315 0.86 7.04 13.32
CA VAL A 315 0.80 7.46 11.93
C VAL A 315 1.72 6.55 11.11
N LEU A 316 1.14 5.84 10.13
CA LEU A 316 1.91 5.09 9.14
C LEU A 316 2.42 6.04 8.06
N ILE A 317 3.71 6.03 7.79
CA ILE A 317 4.30 6.57 6.57
C ILE A 317 4.43 5.39 5.60
N ALA A 318 3.57 5.36 4.59
CA ALA A 318 3.47 4.26 3.62
C ALA A 318 4.09 4.63 2.27
N GLY A 319 4.89 3.72 1.72
CA GLY A 319 5.33 3.72 0.33
C GLY A 319 4.54 2.72 -0.54
N SER A 320 3.84 1.76 0.07
CA SER A 320 3.10 0.69 -0.60
C SER A 320 1.58 0.84 -0.47
N GLN A 321 0.83 0.44 -1.50
CA GLN A 321 -0.64 0.41 -1.46
C GLN A 321 -1.16 -0.59 -0.42
N SER A 322 -0.44 -1.71 -0.24
CA SER A 322 -0.79 -2.73 0.74
C SER A 322 -0.71 -2.21 2.18
N GLY A 323 0.26 -1.35 2.49
CA GLY A 323 0.36 -0.66 3.78
C GLY A 323 -0.82 0.27 4.01
N VAL A 324 -1.24 1.03 2.99
CA VAL A 324 -2.42 1.92 3.06
C VAL A 324 -3.69 1.14 3.39
N VAL A 325 -3.95 0.05 2.67
CA VAL A 325 -5.12 -0.81 2.92
C VAL A 325 -5.07 -1.43 4.32
N GLY A 326 -3.89 -1.85 4.78
CA GLY A 326 -3.69 -2.37 6.13
C GLY A 326 -3.98 -1.34 7.22
N ALA A 327 -3.51 -0.10 7.05
CA ALA A 327 -3.75 0.99 7.98
C ALA A 327 -5.22 1.40 8.04
N GLU A 328 -5.88 1.52 6.89
CA GLU A 328 -7.32 1.80 6.79
C GLU A 328 -8.14 0.73 7.54
N ARG A 329 -7.77 -0.55 7.38
CA ARG A 329 -8.46 -1.69 8.02
C ARG A 329 -8.47 -1.63 9.54
N ILE A 330 -7.47 -0.98 10.15
CA ILE A 330 -7.34 -0.85 11.61
C ILE A 330 -7.57 0.57 12.13
N GLY A 331 -7.96 1.51 11.26
CA GLY A 331 -8.17 2.91 11.64
C GLY A 331 -6.90 3.64 12.04
N MET A 332 -5.75 3.28 11.47
CA MET A 332 -4.48 3.98 11.68
C MET A 332 -4.35 5.13 10.66
N PRO A 333 -4.15 6.38 11.08
CA PRO A 333 -3.77 7.48 10.19
C PRO A 333 -2.59 7.09 9.28
N CYS A 334 -2.66 7.46 8.00
CA CYS A 334 -1.67 7.08 7.01
C CYS A 334 -1.28 8.27 6.12
N VAL A 335 0.02 8.48 5.94
CA VAL A 335 0.61 9.44 5.01
C VAL A 335 1.32 8.66 3.91
N VAL A 336 0.88 8.84 2.67
CA VAL A 336 1.48 8.15 1.52
C VAL A 336 2.65 8.96 0.98
N LEU A 337 3.85 8.40 1.05
CA LEU A 337 5.05 9.00 0.49
C LEU A 337 5.27 8.49 -0.93
N ARG A 338 4.97 9.33 -1.92
CA ARG A 338 5.17 8.98 -3.34
C ARG A 338 6.60 9.29 -3.79
N SER A 339 7.19 8.37 -4.55
CA SER A 339 8.40 8.65 -5.31
C SER A 339 8.05 9.51 -6.52
N ARG A 340 8.72 10.66 -6.66
CA ARG A 340 8.57 11.48 -7.88
C ARG A 340 9.40 10.86 -8.99
N ASN A 341 8.76 10.42 -10.07
CA ASN A 341 9.41 10.21 -11.35
C ASN A 341 9.68 11.59 -11.99
N GLY A 342 10.62 12.33 -11.41
CA GLY A 342 11.03 13.62 -11.93
C GLY A 342 11.98 13.44 -13.10
N ILE A 343 11.52 13.79 -14.31
CA ILE A 343 12.39 14.36 -15.33
C ILE A 343 12.98 15.61 -14.67
N LYS A 344 14.29 15.62 -14.43
CA LYS A 344 15.02 16.86 -14.21
C LYS A 344 15.39 17.44 -15.56
#